data_AF-A0A923BLA0-F1
#
_entry.id   AF-A0A923BLA0-F1
#
_cell.length_a   1.000
_cell.length_b   1.000
_cell.length_c   1.000
_cell.angle_alpha   90.00
_cell.angle_beta   90.00
_cell.angle_gamma   90.00
#
_symmetry.space_group_name_H-M   'P 1'
#
loop_
_entity.id
_entity.type
_entity.pdbx_description
1 polymer ?
#
loop_
_entity_poly.entity_id
_entity_poly.type
_entity_poly.pdbx_seq_one_letter_code
_entity_poly.pdbx_strand_id
1 'polypeptide(L)' 'YSRWGDVIFDMVDYNNTTKVFRGLNNSGDEIPSGTYFYKIEFANGQKAKTGYLTLKR' A
#
# COMPACT_ATOMS: atom_id res chain seq x y z
N TYR A 1 1.87 3.90 2.87
CA TYR A 1 2.56 4.92 3.67
C TYR A 1 1.88 5.13 5.01
N SER A 2 2.65 5.40 6.06
CA SER A 2 2.16 5.82 7.39
C SER A 2 1.60 7.25 7.34
N ARG A 3 1.00 7.72 8.45
CA ARG A 3 0.58 9.12 8.63
C ARG A 3 1.73 10.12 8.54
N TRP A 4 2.97 9.66 8.78
CA TRP A 4 4.20 10.45 8.76
C TRP A 4 4.96 10.34 7.44
N GLY A 5 4.47 9.52 6.50
CA GLY A 5 5.09 9.35 5.18
C GLY A 5 6.03 8.16 5.07
N ASP A 6 6.15 7.32 6.11
CA ASP A 6 7.01 6.13 6.05
C ASP A 6 6.45 5.10 5.07
N VAL A 7 7.34 4.43 4.31
CA VAL A 7 6.96 3.30 3.47
C VAL A 7 6.75 2.08 4.37
N ILE A 8 5.51 1.59 4.39
CA ILE A 8 5.12 0.40 5.15
C ILE A 8 5.17 -0.85 4.27
N PHE A 9 4.72 -0.68 3.03
CA PHE A 9 4.64 -1.71 2.02
C PHE A 9 4.80 -1.06 0.65
N ASP A 10 5.58 -1.69 -0.23
CA ASP A 10 5.73 -1.33 -1.63
C ASP A 10 5.92 -2.58 -2.49
N MET A 11 5.48 -2.51 -3.75
CA MET A 11 5.54 -3.65 -4.64
C MET A 11 5.44 -3.24 -6.11
N VAL A 12 6.15 -3.97 -6.97
CA VAL A 12 6.11 -3.84 -8.43
C VAL A 12 5.27 -4.97 -9.04
N ASP A 13 4.51 -4.66 -10.09
CA ASP A 13 3.56 -5.54 -10.79
C ASP A 13 2.42 -6.06 -9.90
N TYR A 14 1.73 -5.15 -9.22
CA TYR A 14 0.56 -5.49 -8.39
C TYR A 14 -0.48 -6.29 -9.19
N ASN A 15 -0.92 -7.45 -8.69
CA ASN A 15 -1.72 -8.40 -9.47
C ASN A 15 -2.96 -8.98 -8.75
N ASN A 16 -3.43 -8.36 -7.66
CA ASN A 16 -4.61 -8.79 -6.86
C ASN A 16 -4.59 -10.27 -6.36
N THR A 17 -3.52 -11.03 -6.61
CA THR A 17 -3.46 -12.48 -6.36
C THR A 17 -2.28 -12.80 -5.46
N THR A 18 -1.06 -12.70 -5.98
CA THR A 18 0.18 -12.97 -5.22
C THR A 18 0.80 -11.68 -4.68
N LYS A 19 0.76 -10.63 -5.50
CA LYS A 19 1.34 -9.30 -5.28
C LYS A 19 0.25 -8.31 -4.89
N VAL A 20 -0.15 -8.34 -3.62
CA VAL A 20 -1.33 -7.63 -3.09
C VAL A 20 -1.07 -7.16 -1.66
N PHE A 21 -1.56 -5.97 -1.32
CA PHE A 21 -1.47 -5.46 0.05
C PHE A 21 -2.49 -6.19 0.93
N ARG A 22 -2.02 -6.86 1.99
CA ARG A 22 -2.84 -7.67 2.90
C ARG A 22 -2.93 -7.13 4.32
N GLY A 23 -2.50 -5.88 4.55
CA GLY A 23 -2.35 -5.35 5.91
C GLY A 23 -1.07 -5.85 6.62
N LEU A 24 -0.07 -6.24 5.82
CA LEU A 24 1.26 -6.61 6.28
C LEU A 24 2.29 -5.57 5.80
N ASN A 25 3.36 -5.39 6.56
CA ASN A 25 4.54 -4.64 6.11
C ASN A 25 5.39 -5.48 5.14
N ASN A 26 6.47 -4.91 4.63
CA ASN A 26 7.42 -5.62 3.75
C ASN A 26 8.14 -6.81 4.41
N SER A 27 8.21 -6.86 5.74
CA SER A 27 8.77 -7.99 6.50
C SER A 27 7.77 -9.13 6.71
N GLY A 28 6.49 -8.92 6.36
CA GLY A 28 5.42 -9.87 6.59
C GLY A 28 4.72 -9.72 7.95
N ASP A 29 5.07 -8.71 8.74
CA ASP A 29 4.43 -8.45 10.03
C ASP A 29 3.11 -7.70 9.86
N GLU A 30 2.16 -8.00 10.75
CA GLU A 30 0.89 -7.29 10.81
C GLU A 30 1.07 -5.83 11.21
N ILE A 31 0.41 -4.94 10.47
CA ILE A 31 0.38 -3.52 10.81
C ILE A 31 -0.88 -3.18 11.65
N PRO A 32 -0.80 -2.17 12.54
CA PRO A 32 -1.94 -1.77 13.36
C PRO A 32 -3.13 -1.26 12.55
N SER A 33 -4.34 -1.37 13.11
CA SER A 33 -5.52 -0.66 12.60
C SER A 33 -5.26 0.84 12.54
N GLY A 34 -5.70 1.49 11.47
CA GLY A 34 -5.44 2.91 11.25
C GLY A 34 -5.67 3.36 9.83
N THR A 35 -5.44 4.65 9.59
CA THR A 35 -5.52 5.24 8.25
C THR A 35 -4.14 5.26 7.61
N TYR A 36 -4.04 4.67 6.43
CA TYR A 36 -2.83 4.59 5.62
C TYR A 36 -3.05 5.27 4.28
N PHE A 37 -1.97 5.78 3.70
CA PHE A 37 -2.00 6.44 2.40
C PHE A 37 -1.37 5.54 1.34
N TYR A 38 -1.91 5.56 0.13
CA TYR A 38 -1.36 4.80 -1.00
C TYR A 38 -1.07 5.71 -2.18
N LYS A 39 -0.09 5.28 -2.99
CA LYS A 39 0.26 5.84 -4.29
C LYS A 39 0.48 4.69 -5.25
N ILE A 40 -0.20 4.70 -6.38
CA ILE A 40 -0.09 3.69 -7.45
C ILE A 40 0.43 4.42 -8.68
N GLU A 41 1.60 3.98 -9.16
CA GLU A 41 2.21 4.49 -10.39
C GLU A 41 2.01 3.49 -11.51
N PHE A 42 1.67 3.98 -12.71
CA PHE A 42 1.42 3.14 -13.86
C PHE A 42 2.59 3.23 -14.84
N ALA A 43 3.13 2.07 -15.24
CA ALA A 43 4.24 1.99 -16.18
C ALA A 43 3.94 2.58 -17.57
N ASN A 44 2.66 2.66 -17.94
CA ASN A 44 2.21 3.26 -19.21
C ASN A 44 2.14 4.80 -19.16
N GLY A 45 2.65 5.45 -18.12
CA GLY A 45 2.66 6.90 -17.98
C GLY A 45 1.32 7.53 -17.60
N GLN A 46 0.31 6.72 -17.25
CA GLN A 46 -0.94 7.25 -16.68
C GLN A 46 -0.66 7.98 -15.36
N LYS A 47 -1.47 9.02 -15.09
CA LYS A 47 -1.40 9.76 -13.82
C LYS A 47 -1.49 8.80 -12.64
N ALA A 48 -0.57 8.98 -11.69
CA ALA A 48 -0.57 8.20 -10.47
C ALA A 48 -1.91 8.34 -9.73
N LYS A 49 -2.40 7.24 -9.19
CA LYS A 49 -3.58 7.25 -8.31
C LYS A 49 -3.12 7.29 -6.87
N THR A 50 -3.61 8.27 -6.13
CA THR A 50 -3.35 8.42 -4.70
C THR A 50 -4.66 8.39 -3.92
N GLY A 51 -4.56 8.11 -2.64
CA GLY A 51 -5.69 8.10 -1.74
C GLY A 51 -5.30 7.58 -0.36
N TYR A 52 -6.31 7.24 0.41
CA TYR A 52 -6.14 6.62 1.71
C TYR A 52 -7.08 5.42 1.86
N LEU A 53 -6.71 4.54 2.77
CA LEU A 53 -7.53 3.42 3.21
C LEU A 53 -7.54 3.41 4.74
N THR A 54 -8.63 2.89 5.30
CA THR A 54 -8.73 2.63 6.73
C THR A 54 -8.68 1.12 6.93
N LEU A 55 -7.63 0.65 7.60
CA LEU A 55 -7.51 -0.74 8.02
C LEU A 55 -8.27 -0.92 9.34
N LYS A 56 -9.27 -1.80 9.33
CA LYS A 56 -10.03 -2.22 10.51
C LYS A 56 -9.77 -3.70 10.75
N ARG A 57 -9.61 -4.07 12.02
CA ARG A 57 -9.51 -5.45 12.51
C ARG A 57 -10.83 -5.86 13.13
#